data_AF-A0A4Q3SFJ3-F1
#
_entry.id   AF-A0A4Q3SFJ3-F1
#
_cell.length_a   1.000
_cell.length_b   1.000
_cell.length_c   1.000
_cell.angle_alpha   90.00
_cell.angle_beta   90.00
_cell.angle_gamma   90.00
#
_symmetry.space_group_name_H-M   'P 1'
#
loop_
_entity.id
_entity.type
_entity.pdbx_description
1 polymer ?
#
loop_
_entity_poly.entity_id
_entity_poly.type
_entity_poly.pdbx_seq_one_letter_code
_entity_poly.pdbx_strand_id
1 'polypeptide(L)'
;MGSFRIAWKGDEAFTAAMHTIPPATRKAAMDAYLADDRDTASPRGVLTFFYMLEDQKLLSPASHTLLMKIMTETPTGAERLKAGFPPGSVFAHKTGAARTDLGVNPATNDIGIVTLPDGRRYAVAVFLKAATLDAPGREKIHADVARAITRGVR
;
A
#
# COMPACT_ATOMS: atom_id res chain seq x y z
N MET A 1 -11.10 5.76 -26.29
CA MET A 1 -12.11 4.87 -25.66
C MET A 1 -12.59 5.56 -24.39
N GLY A 2 -13.89 5.86 -24.27
CA GLY A 2 -14.44 6.43 -23.03
C GLY A 2 -14.36 5.39 -21.91
N SER A 3 -14.14 5.84 -20.66
CA SER A 3 -14.28 4.95 -19.51
C SER A 3 -15.66 4.31 -19.53
N PHE A 4 -15.74 2.98 -19.39
CA PHE A 4 -17.01 2.23 -19.43
C PHE A 4 -18.00 2.65 -18.33
N ARG A 5 -17.55 3.43 -17.33
CA ARG A 5 -18.39 3.98 -16.26
C ARG A 5 -18.00 5.42 -15.91
N ILE A 6 -18.03 6.31 -16.90
CA ILE A 6 -17.75 7.74 -16.68
C ILE A 6 -18.68 8.36 -15.62
N ALA A 7 -19.91 7.85 -15.49
CA ALA A 7 -20.87 8.27 -14.47
C ALA A 7 -20.44 7.95 -13.03
N TRP A 8 -19.44 7.10 -12.81
CA TRP A 8 -18.92 6.75 -11.48
C TRP A 8 -17.54 7.36 -11.23
N LYS A 9 -17.10 8.27 -12.11
CA LYS A 9 -15.80 8.92 -11.97
C LYS A 9 -15.81 9.84 -10.75
N GLY A 10 -14.89 9.61 -9.82
CA GLY A 10 -14.73 10.41 -8.61
C GLY A 10 -15.42 9.78 -7.41
N ASP A 11 -15.00 10.21 -6.22
CA ASP A 11 -15.39 9.58 -4.95
C ASP A 11 -16.87 9.73 -4.65
N GLU A 12 -17.44 10.92 -4.88
CA GLU A 12 -18.85 11.19 -4.65
C GLU A 12 -19.76 10.36 -5.55
N ALA A 13 -19.51 10.39 -6.87
CA ALA A 13 -20.29 9.66 -7.85
C ALA A 13 -20.19 8.14 -7.66
N PHE A 14 -18.99 7.63 -7.35
CA PHE A 14 -18.81 6.22 -7.00
C PHE A 14 -19.59 5.85 -5.74
N THR A 15 -19.52 6.66 -4.68
CA THR A 15 -20.18 6.40 -3.40
C THR A 15 -21.70 6.41 -3.56
N ALA A 16 -22.24 7.38 -4.30
CA ALA A 16 -23.66 7.43 -4.62
C ALA A 16 -24.11 6.18 -5.40
N ALA A 17 -23.35 5.77 -6.43
CA ALA A 17 -23.65 4.56 -7.20
C ALA A 17 -23.59 3.30 -6.31
N MET A 18 -22.56 3.18 -5.46
CA MET A 18 -22.42 2.08 -4.51
C MET A 18 -23.59 2.00 -3.54
N HIS A 19 -24.09 3.14 -3.04
CA HIS A 19 -25.21 3.18 -2.10
C HIS A 19 -26.57 2.78 -2.70
N THR A 20 -26.70 2.72 -4.03
CA THR A 20 -27.89 2.15 -4.68
C THR A 20 -27.94 0.62 -4.59
N ILE A 21 -26.81 -0.03 -4.31
CA ILE A 21 -26.71 -1.49 -4.16
C ILE A 21 -27.13 -1.89 -2.74
N PRO A 22 -28.01 -2.88 -2.53
CA PRO A 22 -28.42 -3.30 -1.20
C PRO A 22 -27.24 -3.68 -0.29
N PRO A 23 -27.25 -3.31 1.02
CA PRO A 23 -26.15 -3.61 1.94
C PRO A 23 -25.76 -5.09 2.00
N ALA A 24 -26.72 -6.01 1.95
CA ALA A 24 -26.46 -7.45 1.94
C ALA A 24 -25.61 -7.89 0.73
N THR A 25 -25.89 -7.32 -0.46
CA THR A 25 -25.13 -7.59 -1.68
C THR A 25 -23.70 -7.06 -1.57
N ARG A 26 -23.52 -5.85 -1.02
CA ARG A 26 -22.19 -5.27 -0.82
C ARG A 26 -21.36 -6.04 0.20
N LYS A 27 -22.00 -6.50 1.28
CA LYS A 27 -21.38 -7.39 2.28
C LYS A 27 -20.95 -8.71 1.66
N ALA A 28 -21.81 -9.37 0.87
CA ALA A 28 -21.45 -10.60 0.18
C ALA A 28 -20.30 -10.40 -0.81
N ALA A 29 -20.27 -9.28 -1.53
CA ALA A 29 -19.15 -8.93 -2.42
C ALA A 29 -17.84 -8.67 -1.65
N MET A 30 -17.92 -8.00 -0.50
CA MET A 30 -16.77 -7.80 0.40
C MET A 30 -16.23 -9.15 0.90
N ASP A 31 -17.11 -10.05 1.35
CA ASP A 31 -16.70 -11.38 1.83
C ASP A 31 -16.07 -12.22 0.73
N ALA A 32 -16.64 -12.19 -0.48
CA ALA A 32 -16.08 -12.84 -1.65
C ALA A 32 -14.69 -12.28 -2.01
N TYR A 33 -14.52 -10.95 -2.00
CA TYR A 33 -13.22 -10.30 -2.24
C TYR A 33 -12.17 -10.74 -1.20
N LEU A 34 -12.55 -10.81 0.08
CA LEU A 34 -11.63 -11.19 1.15
C LEU A 34 -11.23 -12.68 1.10
N ALA A 35 -12.04 -13.53 0.48
CA ALA A 35 -11.77 -14.96 0.31
C ALA A 35 -11.09 -15.30 -1.03
N ASP A 36 -10.96 -14.34 -1.95
CA ASP A 36 -10.36 -14.55 -3.27
C ASP A 36 -8.83 -14.49 -3.21
N ASP A 37 -8.16 -15.51 -3.74
CA ASP A 37 -6.70 -15.61 -3.78
C ASP A 37 -6.09 -14.82 -4.94
N ARG A 38 -6.88 -14.36 -5.92
CA ARG A 38 -6.40 -13.53 -7.02
C ARG A 38 -5.95 -12.16 -6.52
N ASP A 39 -4.98 -11.58 -7.20
CA ASP A 39 -4.39 -10.28 -6.87
C ASP A 39 -3.84 -10.18 -5.43
N THR A 40 -3.40 -11.31 -4.86
CA THR A 40 -2.77 -11.38 -3.54
C THR A 40 -1.25 -11.52 -3.64
N ALA A 41 -0.56 -11.14 -2.56
CA ALA A 41 0.87 -11.35 -2.39
C ALA A 41 1.19 -11.63 -0.92
N SER A 42 2.25 -12.42 -0.66
CA SER A 42 2.80 -12.55 0.69
C SER A 42 3.83 -11.44 0.96
N PRO A 43 3.98 -10.97 2.22
CA PRO A 43 5.04 -10.02 2.57
C PRO A 43 6.42 -10.52 2.15
N ARG A 44 6.72 -11.80 2.39
CA ARG A 44 8.00 -12.42 1.99
C ARG A 44 8.22 -12.40 0.48
N GLY A 45 7.18 -12.65 -0.32
CA GLY A 45 7.27 -12.59 -1.78
C GLY A 45 7.62 -11.19 -2.28
N VAL A 46 7.04 -10.15 -1.68
CA VAL A 46 7.37 -8.75 -1.99
C VAL A 46 8.80 -8.41 -1.57
N LEU A 47 9.26 -8.88 -0.40
CA LEU A 47 10.65 -8.67 0.02
C LEU A 47 11.64 -9.35 -0.92
N THR A 48 11.35 -10.57 -1.39
CA THR A 48 12.16 -11.25 -2.43
C THR A 48 12.17 -10.45 -3.73
N PHE A 49 11.03 -9.91 -4.16
CA PHE A 49 10.95 -9.05 -5.33
C PHE A 49 11.86 -7.82 -5.19
N PHE A 50 11.81 -7.10 -4.06
CA PHE A 50 12.68 -5.95 -3.83
C PHE A 50 14.15 -6.32 -3.75
N TYR A 51 14.49 -7.48 -3.16
CA TYR A 51 15.86 -7.99 -3.17
C TYR A 51 16.36 -8.20 -4.60
N MET A 52 15.58 -8.86 -5.46
CA MET A 52 15.95 -9.07 -6.87
C MET A 52 16.00 -7.78 -7.68
N LEU A 53 15.12 -6.81 -7.36
CA LEU A 53 15.11 -5.49 -7.99
C LEU A 53 16.41 -4.73 -7.67
N GLU A 54 16.81 -4.69 -6.40
CA GLU A 54 18.04 -4.01 -5.95
C GLU A 54 19.31 -4.70 -6.45
N ASP A 55 19.29 -6.03 -6.55
CA ASP A 55 20.38 -6.83 -7.13
C ASP A 55 20.44 -6.69 -8.67
N GLN A 56 19.67 -5.78 -9.27
CA GLN A 56 19.60 -5.46 -10.70
C GLN A 56 19.35 -6.68 -11.60
N LYS A 57 18.67 -7.71 -11.07
CA LYS A 57 18.32 -8.93 -11.82
C LYS A 57 17.07 -8.80 -12.68
N LEU A 58 16.28 -7.74 -12.48
CA LEU A 58 14.95 -7.60 -13.08
C LEU A 58 14.90 -6.57 -14.22
N LEU A 59 15.72 -5.53 -14.16
CA LEU A 59 15.63 -4.38 -15.05
C LEU A 59 17.01 -3.94 -15.52
N SER A 60 17.08 -3.27 -16.67
CA SER A 60 18.28 -2.55 -17.08
C SER A 60 18.65 -1.48 -16.04
N PRO A 61 19.94 -1.07 -15.94
CA PRO A 61 20.35 -0.03 -14.99
C PRO A 61 19.55 1.28 -15.13
N ALA A 62 19.23 1.68 -16.36
CA ALA A 62 18.44 2.88 -16.64
C ALA A 62 16.98 2.74 -16.15
N SER A 63 16.35 1.59 -16.40
CA SER A 63 14.98 1.32 -15.94
C SER A 63 14.90 1.15 -14.43
N HIS A 64 15.89 0.53 -13.80
CA HIS A 64 16.00 0.44 -12.33
C HIS A 64 16.07 1.84 -11.72
N THR A 65 16.99 2.69 -12.22
CA THR A 65 17.14 4.08 -11.77
C THR A 65 15.82 4.86 -11.91
N LEU A 66 15.15 4.73 -13.05
CA LEU A 66 13.86 5.39 -13.28
C LEU A 66 12.78 4.89 -12.32
N LEU A 67 12.66 3.58 -12.11
CA LEU A 67 11.67 3.01 -11.19
C LEU A 67 11.93 3.48 -9.75
N MET A 68 13.18 3.45 -9.30
CA MET A 68 13.53 3.90 -7.95
C MET A 68 13.25 5.39 -7.75
N LYS A 69 13.46 6.22 -8.77
CA LYS A 69 13.06 7.63 -8.76
C LYS A 69 11.53 7.76 -8.61
N ILE A 70 10.75 7.10 -9.47
CA ILE A 70 9.29 7.13 -9.43
C ILE A 70 8.75 6.70 -8.06
N MET A 71 9.30 5.62 -7.49
CA MET A 71 8.91 5.11 -6.19
C MET A 71 9.27 6.08 -5.05
N THR A 72 10.42 6.75 -5.13
CA THR A 72 10.86 7.76 -4.15
C THR A 72 9.96 9.00 -4.19
N GLU A 73 9.53 9.39 -5.39
CA GLU A 73 8.66 10.56 -5.64
C GLU A 73 7.17 10.27 -5.39
N THR A 74 6.80 9.10 -4.87
CA THR A 74 5.40 8.76 -4.59
C THR A 74 4.77 9.76 -3.59
N PRO A 75 3.66 10.44 -3.97
CA PRO A 75 3.04 11.47 -3.13
C PRO A 75 2.03 10.90 -2.12
N THR A 76 1.56 9.67 -2.32
CA THR A 76 0.53 9.04 -1.49
C THR A 76 1.11 8.40 -0.22
N GLY A 77 0.32 8.29 0.85
CA GLY A 77 0.69 7.51 2.03
C GLY A 77 1.73 8.19 2.93
N ALA A 78 1.74 9.52 2.99
CA ALA A 78 2.64 10.29 3.85
C ALA A 78 2.53 9.84 5.34
N GLU A 79 1.31 9.55 5.80
CA GLU A 79 1.02 9.14 7.18
C GLU A 79 1.23 7.64 7.45
N ARG A 80 1.69 6.86 6.46
CA ARG A 80 1.90 5.40 6.59
C ARG A 80 3.31 5.09 7.09
N LEU A 81 4.05 4.21 6.38
CA LEU A 81 5.40 3.81 6.77
C LEU A 81 6.33 5.03 6.84
N LYS A 82 6.16 5.98 5.90
CA LYS A 82 6.96 7.21 5.83
C LYS A 82 6.93 8.01 7.14
N ALA A 83 5.77 8.13 7.79
CA ALA A 83 5.63 8.81 9.10
C ALA A 83 6.26 8.07 10.29
N GLY A 84 6.61 6.79 10.12
CA GLY A 84 7.26 5.99 11.14
C GLY A 84 8.78 5.98 11.06
N PHE A 85 9.35 6.36 9.91
CA PHE A 85 10.81 6.36 9.74
C PHE A 85 11.47 7.60 10.37
N PRO A 86 12.75 7.50 10.77
CA PRO A 86 13.52 8.66 11.24
C PRO A 86 13.51 9.81 10.23
N PRO A 87 13.48 11.07 10.69
CA PRO A 87 13.62 12.23 9.81
C PRO A 87 14.87 12.12 8.92
N GLY A 88 14.74 12.50 7.65
CA GLY A 88 15.82 12.37 6.65
C GLY A 88 15.90 11.00 5.96
N SER A 89 15.06 10.02 6.35
CA SER A 89 14.97 8.76 5.63
C SER A 89 14.42 8.97 4.21
N VAL A 90 14.99 8.26 3.24
CA VAL A 90 14.48 8.21 1.87
C VAL A 90 13.71 6.91 1.70
N PHE A 91 12.45 7.00 1.27
CA PHE A 91 11.58 5.83 1.12
C PHE A 91 11.04 5.71 -0.30
N ALA A 92 11.58 4.75 -1.05
CA ALA A 92 11.12 4.39 -2.38
C ALA A 92 10.00 3.35 -2.25
N HIS A 93 8.75 3.78 -2.44
CA HIS A 93 7.60 2.97 -2.04
C HIS A 93 6.41 3.02 -2.98
N LYS A 94 5.44 2.15 -2.71
CA LYS A 94 4.13 2.18 -3.33
C LYS A 94 3.04 1.78 -2.32
N THR A 95 1.99 2.58 -2.31
CA THR A 95 0.78 2.36 -1.54
C THR A 95 -0.25 1.47 -2.26
N GLY A 96 -1.08 0.78 -1.49
CA GLY A 96 -2.35 0.20 -1.93
C GLY A 96 -3.47 0.57 -0.97
N ALA A 97 -4.67 0.86 -1.47
CA ALA A 97 -5.81 1.19 -0.62
C ALA A 97 -7.13 0.81 -1.31
N ALA A 98 -7.96 0.08 -0.59
CA ALA A 98 -9.36 -0.10 -0.94
C ALA A 98 -10.24 0.95 -0.25
N ARG A 99 -11.49 1.06 -0.70
CA ARG A 99 -12.49 1.92 -0.05
C ARG A 99 -13.12 1.18 1.12
N THR A 100 -13.43 1.92 2.17
CA THR A 100 -14.21 1.39 3.30
C THR A 100 -15.67 1.33 2.90
N ASP A 101 -16.32 0.19 3.16
CA ASP A 101 -17.77 0.05 3.08
C ASP A 101 -18.25 -0.76 4.29
N LEU A 102 -19.44 -0.45 4.79
CA LEU A 102 -20.05 -1.12 5.95
C LEU A 102 -19.10 -1.24 7.16
N GLY A 103 -18.24 -0.23 7.39
CA GLY A 103 -17.30 -0.18 8.51
C GLY A 103 -16.06 -1.06 8.35
N VAL A 104 -15.82 -1.67 7.18
CA VAL A 104 -14.64 -2.51 6.91
C VAL A 104 -13.84 -1.95 5.74
N ASN A 105 -12.54 -1.82 5.92
CA ASN A 105 -11.60 -1.57 4.84
C ASN A 105 -10.90 -2.88 4.42
N PRO A 106 -11.08 -3.35 3.18
CA PRO A 106 -10.51 -4.63 2.76
C PRO A 106 -8.98 -4.65 2.72
N ALA A 107 -8.33 -3.53 2.38
CA ALA A 107 -6.89 -3.48 2.18
C ALA A 107 -6.33 -2.05 2.36
N THR A 108 -5.33 -1.91 3.22
CA THR A 108 -4.48 -0.72 3.33
C THR A 108 -3.04 -1.18 3.42
N ASN A 109 -2.25 -0.89 2.39
CA ASN A 109 -0.93 -1.47 2.22
C ASN A 109 0.09 -0.37 1.94
N ASP A 110 1.34 -0.60 2.34
CA ASP A 110 2.48 0.21 1.92
C ASP A 110 3.73 -0.67 1.91
N ILE A 111 4.48 -0.62 0.81
CA ILE A 111 5.64 -1.50 0.58
C ILE A 111 6.75 -0.69 -0.09
N GLY A 112 8.01 -0.99 0.21
CA GLY A 112 9.11 -0.26 -0.41
C GLY A 112 10.48 -0.58 0.17
N ILE A 113 11.46 0.21 -0.25
CA ILE A 113 12.85 0.17 0.23
C ILE A 113 13.15 1.51 0.90
N VAL A 114 13.61 1.45 2.15
CA VAL A 114 14.00 2.62 2.93
C VAL A 114 15.52 2.67 3.04
N THR A 115 16.08 3.87 2.87
CA THR A 115 17.45 4.22 3.31
C THR A 115 17.33 5.16 4.50
N LEU A 116 17.87 4.74 5.63
CA LEU A 116 17.94 5.54 6.85
C LEU A 116 19.09 6.57 6.78
N PRO A 117 19.05 7.63 7.60
CA PRO A 117 20.10 8.66 7.62
C PRO A 117 21.50 8.12 7.96
N ASP A 118 21.57 7.00 8.68
CA ASP A 118 22.82 6.33 9.03
C ASP A 118 23.33 5.36 7.95
N GLY A 119 22.68 5.31 6.79
CA GLY A 119 23.04 4.48 5.65
C GLY A 119 22.46 3.06 5.69
N ARG A 120 21.83 2.62 6.78
CA ARG A 120 21.12 1.33 6.79
C ARG A 120 20.02 1.34 5.73
N ARG A 121 19.96 0.29 4.92
CA ARG A 121 19.00 0.14 3.82
C ARG A 121 18.31 -1.22 3.89
N TYR A 122 16.99 -1.24 3.82
CA TYR A 122 16.21 -2.47 3.86
C TYR A 122 14.86 -2.33 3.16
N ALA A 123 14.32 -3.46 2.71
CA ALA A 123 12.97 -3.56 2.18
C ALA A 123 11.96 -3.81 3.31
N VAL A 124 10.76 -3.27 3.17
CA VAL A 124 9.64 -3.46 4.08
C VAL A 124 8.35 -3.67 3.28
N ALA A 125 7.48 -4.54 3.76
CA ALA A 125 6.17 -4.74 3.18
C ALA A 125 5.12 -4.91 4.26
N VAL A 126 4.15 -3.99 4.32
CA VAL A 126 3.04 -4.04 5.28
C VAL A 126 1.71 -4.13 4.52
N PHE A 127 0.94 -5.15 4.88
CA PHE A 127 -0.40 -5.39 4.38
C PHE A 127 -1.37 -5.41 5.57
N LEU A 128 -2.37 -4.52 5.56
CA LEU A 128 -3.44 -4.51 6.55
C LEU A 128 -4.75 -4.89 5.86
N LYS A 129 -5.26 -6.08 6.19
CA LYS A 129 -6.46 -6.66 5.59
C LYS A 129 -7.66 -6.59 6.56
N ALA A 130 -8.86 -6.37 6.01
CA ALA A 130 -10.14 -6.41 6.73
C ALA A 130 -10.17 -5.56 8.03
N ALA A 131 -9.61 -4.36 7.98
CA ALA A 131 -9.54 -3.48 9.15
C ALA A 131 -10.87 -2.76 9.40
N THR A 132 -11.27 -2.68 10.66
CA THR A 132 -12.46 -1.92 11.12
C THR A 132 -12.10 -0.51 11.62
N LEU A 133 -10.82 -0.19 11.68
CA LEU A 133 -10.32 1.14 12.05
C LEU A 133 -10.59 2.15 10.91
N ASP A 134 -10.73 3.41 11.31
CA ASP A 134 -10.78 4.54 10.38
C ASP A 134 -9.44 4.73 9.64
N ALA A 135 -9.37 5.70 8.72
CA ALA A 135 -8.15 5.93 7.96
C ALA A 135 -6.95 6.29 8.85
N PRO A 136 -7.04 7.26 9.79
CA PRO A 136 -5.92 7.59 10.68
C PRO A 136 -5.44 6.39 11.51
N GLY A 137 -6.35 5.57 12.05
CA GLY A 137 -5.97 4.38 12.82
C GLY A 137 -5.21 3.35 11.99
N ARG A 138 -5.64 3.11 10.74
CA ARG A 138 -4.94 2.20 9.81
C ARG A 138 -3.57 2.74 9.41
N GLU A 139 -3.44 4.02 9.15
CA GLU A 139 -2.15 4.63 8.78
C GLU A 139 -1.18 4.64 9.96
N LYS A 140 -1.67 4.92 11.17
CA LYS A 140 -0.89 4.81 12.41
C LYS A 140 -0.29 3.41 12.62
N ILE A 141 -1.02 2.34 12.31
CA ILE A 141 -0.48 0.97 12.37
C ILE A 141 0.76 0.83 11.49
N HIS A 142 0.74 1.40 10.27
CA HIS A 142 1.90 1.34 9.37
C HIS A 142 3.07 2.12 9.96
N ALA A 143 2.84 3.34 10.44
CA ALA A 143 3.88 4.15 11.08
C ALA A 143 4.50 3.44 12.29
N ASP A 144 3.71 2.78 13.13
CA ASP A 144 4.19 2.05 14.29
C ASP A 144 5.03 0.82 13.89
N VAL A 145 4.64 0.11 12.83
CA VAL A 145 5.45 -0.99 12.26
C VAL A 145 6.80 -0.48 11.77
N ALA A 146 6.84 0.63 11.03
CA ALA A 146 8.09 1.24 10.57
C ALA A 146 9.03 1.61 11.74
N ARG A 147 8.47 2.19 12.82
CA ARG A 147 9.25 2.48 14.05
C ARG A 147 9.78 1.21 14.69
N ALA A 148 8.97 0.15 14.76
CA ALA A 148 9.37 -1.13 15.36
C ALA A 148 10.51 -1.79 14.58
N ILE A 149 10.39 -1.84 13.24
CA ILE A 149 11.44 -2.39 12.36
C ILE A 149 12.73 -1.60 12.50
N THR A 150 12.66 -0.26 12.47
CA THR A 150 13.84 0.62 12.55
C THR A 150 14.67 0.38 13.81
N ARG A 151 14.02 0.07 14.95
CA ARG A 151 14.71 -0.26 16.20
C ARG A 151 15.34 -1.67 16.19
N GLY A 152 14.80 -2.59 15.40
CA GLY A 152 15.22 -3.99 15.36
C GLY A 152 16.30 -4.30 14.33
N VAL A 153 16.35 -3.55 13.22
CA VAL A 153 17.41 -3.67 12.22
C VAL A 153 18.71 -3.12 12.82
N ARG A 154 19.79 -3.91 12.82
CA ARG A 154 21.12 -3.49 13.30
C ARG A 154 22.05 -3.27 12.12
#